data_AF-A0A0S7WEV5-F1
#
_entry.id   AF-A0A0S7WEV5-F1
#
_cell.length_a   1.000
_cell.length_b   1.000
_cell.length_c   1.000
_cell.angle_alpha   90.00
_cell.angle_beta   90.00
_cell.angle_gamma   90.00
#
_symmetry.space_group_name_H-M   'P 1'
#
loop_
_entity.id
_entity.type
_entity.pdbx_description
1 polymer ?
#
loop_
_entity_poly.entity_id
_entity_poly.type
_entity_poly.pdbx_seq_one_letter_code
_entity_poly.pdbx_strand_id
1 'polypeptide(L)' 'MPQFRMQDFPSLEKSPCSPASLRNKITYMLLNSCYANAKVEMVNRETGEYRIVLHGTLDKEEGKWTE' A
#
# COMPACT_ATOMS: atom_id res chain seq x y z
N MET A 1 -5.21 -1.67 -15.83
CA MET A 1 -4.27 -1.31 -14.76
C MET A 1 -4.35 -2.41 -13.70
N PRO A 2 -3.26 -3.00 -13.21
CA PRO A 2 -3.35 -4.12 -12.29
C PRO A 2 -3.95 -3.66 -10.95
N GLN A 3 -4.99 -4.37 -10.52
CA GLN A 3 -5.63 -4.17 -9.22
C GLN A 3 -4.64 -4.61 -8.14
N PHE A 4 -4.34 -3.72 -7.18
CA PHE A 4 -3.44 -4.07 -6.07
C PHE A 4 -4.14 -5.05 -5.13
N ARG A 5 -3.53 -6.21 -4.88
CA ARG A 5 -4.08 -7.30 -4.06
C ARG A 5 -3.37 -7.39 -2.71
N MET A 6 -4.00 -8.06 -1.74
CA MET A 6 -3.37 -8.36 -0.44
C MET A 6 -2.04 -9.13 -0.59
N GLN A 7 -1.94 -9.97 -1.62
CA GLN A 7 -0.73 -10.74 -1.95
C GLN A 7 0.43 -9.83 -2.40
N ASP A 8 0.14 -8.60 -2.83
CA ASP A 8 1.14 -7.62 -3.25
C ASP A 8 1.69 -6.82 -2.07
N PHE A 9 1.08 -6.91 -0.88
CA PHE A 9 1.50 -6.18 0.32
C PHE A 9 2.95 -6.48 0.74
N PRO A 10 3.42 -7.75 0.77
CA PRO A 10 4.83 -8.06 1.06
C PRO A 10 5.80 -7.46 0.03
N SER A 11 5.31 -7.08 -1.15
CA SER A 11 6.13 -6.46 -2.19
C SER A 11 6.41 -4.97 -1.93
N LEU A 12 5.71 -4.34 -0.97
CA LEU A 12 5.98 -2.99 -0.47
C LEU A 12 7.15 -2.97 0.52
N GLU A 13 7.33 -4.06 1.26
CA GLU A 13 8.33 -4.18 2.33
C GLU A 13 9.70 -4.69 1.85
N LYS A 14 9.75 -5.23 0.62
CA LYS A 14 11.00 -5.75 0.04
C LYS A 14 11.91 -4.63 -0.45
N SER A 15 13.05 -4.46 0.23
CA SER A 15 14.22 -3.75 -0.26
C SER A 15 15.08 -4.66 -1.16
N PRO A 16 15.70 -4.14 -2.23
CA PRO A 16 15.66 -2.77 -2.72
C PRO A 16 14.44 -2.50 -3.60
N CYS A 17 13.68 -1.45 -3.30
CA CYS A 17 12.61 -0.95 -4.15
C CYS A 17 12.92 0.50 -4.53
N SER A 18 12.82 0.83 -5.83
CA SER A 18 13.01 2.22 -6.26
C SER A 18 11.88 3.11 -5.69
N PRO A 19 12.14 4.38 -5.34
CA PRO A 19 11.10 5.29 -4.85
C PRO A 19 9.91 5.42 -5.80
N ALA A 20 10.16 5.40 -7.12
CA ALA A 20 9.12 5.43 -8.14
C ALA A 20 8.24 4.16 -8.12
N SER A 21 8.86 2.99 -7.95
CA SER A 21 8.15 1.72 -7.82
C SER A 21 7.28 1.68 -6.56
N LEU A 22 7.80 2.16 -5.42
CA LEU A 22 7.04 2.23 -4.18
C LEU A 22 5.85 3.18 -4.31
N ARG A 23 6.06 4.39 -4.85
CA ARG A 23 5.00 5.36 -5.13
C ARG A 23 3.90 4.77 -6.00
N ASN A 24 4.27 4.07 -7.08
CA ASN A 24 3.29 3.46 -7.98
C ASN A 24 2.47 2.39 -7.26
N LYS A 25 3.11 1.49 -6.50
CA LYS A 25 2.40 0.45 -5.73
C LYS A 25 1.44 1.03 -4.69
N ILE A 26 1.88 2.04 -3.93
CA ILE A 26 1.02 2.74 -2.96
C ILE A 26 -0.15 3.43 -3.68
N THR A 27 0.11 4.08 -4.81
CA THR A 27 -0.95 4.71 -5.62
C THR A 27 -1.97 3.68 -6.11
N TYR A 28 -1.51 2.52 -6.59
CA TYR A 28 -2.41 1.44 -6.99
C TYR A 28 -3.19 0.88 -5.80
N MET A 29 -2.58 0.71 -4.63
CA MET A 29 -3.29 0.26 -3.43
C MET A 29 -4.40 1.25 -3.03
N LEU A 30 -4.12 2.56 -3.08
CA LEU A 30 -5.10 3.59 -2.76
C LEU A 30 -6.24 3.64 -3.79
N LEU A 31 -5.93 3.57 -5.08
CA LEU A 31 -6.93 3.57 -6.14
C LEU A 31 -7.87 2.36 -6.13
N ASN A 32 -7.40 1.22 -5.61
CA ASN A 32 -8.16 -0.03 -5.58
C ASN A 32 -8.81 -0.31 -4.21
N SER A 33 -8.72 0.61 -3.25
CA SER A 33 -9.36 0.44 -1.95
C SER A 33 -10.63 1.28 -1.87
N CYS A 34 -11.74 0.65 -1.47
CA CYS A 34 -13.00 1.35 -1.24
C CYS A 34 -12.91 2.36 -0.07
N TYR A 35 -11.95 2.19 0.86
CA TYR A 35 -11.82 3.02 2.07
C TYR A 35 -10.36 3.18 2.58
N ALA A 36 -9.34 3.22 1.71
CA ALA A 36 -7.96 3.47 2.17
C ALA A 36 -7.63 4.95 2.27
N ASN A 37 -7.21 5.36 3.47
CA ASN A 37 -6.59 6.64 3.76
C ASN A 37 -5.08 6.44 3.96
N ALA A 38 -4.26 7.17 3.20
CA ALA A 38 -2.82 7.24 3.41
C ALA A 38 -2.46 8.54 4.10
N LYS A 39 -1.76 8.44 5.23
CA LYS A 39 -1.19 9.57 5.95
C LYS A 39 0.32 9.47 5.94
N VAL A 40 1.00 10.53 5.53
CA VAL A 40 2.45 10.65 5.68
C VAL A 40 2.73 11.38 6.99
N GLU A 41 3.52 10.76 7.85
CA GLU A 41 3.94 11.31 9.13
C GLU A 41 5.45 11.48 9.13
N MET A 42 5.92 12.65 9.54
CA MET A 42 7.35 12.92 9.67
C MET A 42 7.82 12.38 11.02
N VAL A 43 8.70 11.39 11.00
CA VAL A 43 9.20 10.71 12.21
C VAL A 43 10.39 11.46 12.80
N ASN A 44 11.31 11.90 11.94
CA ASN A 44 12.45 12.69 12.35
C ASN A 44 12.75 13.76 11.29
N ARG A 45 12.61 15.03 11.69
CA ARG A 45 12.84 16.20 10.82
C ARG A 45 14.30 16.41 10.47
N GLU A 46 15.21 16.03 11.36
CA GLU A 46 16.65 16.27 11.19
C GLU A 46 17.27 15.25 10.23
N THR A 47 16.79 14.00 10.25
CA THR A 47 17.24 12.94 9.33
C THR A 47 16.40 12.82 8.08
N GLY A 48 15.23 13.47 8.04
CA GLY A 48 14.25 13.35 6.95
C GLY A 48 13.48 12.03 6.97
N GLU A 49 13.49 11.30 8.08
CA GLU A 49 12.75 10.07 8.23
C GLU A 49 11.25 10.33 8.26
N TYR A 50 10.50 9.55 7.48
CA TYR A 50 9.05 9.61 7.42
C TYR A 50 8.45 8.22 7.45
N ARG A 51 7.24 8.13 7.96
CA ARG A 51 6.42 6.93 8.01
C ARG A 51 5.17 7.17 7.19
N ILE A 52 4.78 6.17 6.41
CA ILE A 52 3.50 6.16 5.71
C ILE A 52 2.57 5.23 6.49
N VAL A 53 1.45 5.77 6.96
CA VAL A 53 0.41 5.04 7.68
C VAL A 53 -0.76 4.82 6.72
N LEU A 54 -1.07 3.56 6.46
CA LEU A 54 -2.13 3.14 5.55
C LEU A 54 -3.27 2.55 6.39
N HIS A 55 -4.41 3.22 6.42
CA HIS A 55 -5.60 2.79 7.16
C HIS A 55 -6.75 2.57 6.18
N GLY A 56 -7.33 1.38 6.15
CA GLY A 56 -8.50 1.14 5.34
C GLY A 56 -8.97 -0.29 5.37
N THR A 57 -10.12 -0.51 4.77
CA THR A 57 -10.66 -1.85 4.53
C THR A 57 -10.29 -2.25 3.11
N LEU A 58 -9.59 -3.37 2.96
CA LEU A 58 -9.42 -4.02 1.67
C LEU A 58 -10.53 -5.04 1.56
N ASP A 59 -11.40 -4.86 0.57
CA ASP A 59 -12.42 -5.86 0.26
C ASP A 59 -11.70 -7.16 -0.08
N LYS A 60 -12.07 -8.25 0.60
CA LYS A 60 -11.72 -9.57 0.09
C LYS A 60 -12.45 -9.70 -1.24
N GLU A 61 -11.72 -9.97 -2.32
CA GLU A 61 -12.35 -10.50 -3.54
C GLU A 61 -13.31 -11.61 -3.08
N GLU A 62 -14.59 -11.53 -3.45
CA GLU A 62 -15.52 -12.66 -3.38
C GLU A 62 -14.99 -13.73 -4.34
N GLY A 63 -13.98 -14.46 -3.88
CA GLY A 63 -13.52 -15.67 -4.51
C GLY A 63 -14.63 -16.70 -4.33
N LYS A 64 -15.23 -17.14 -5.44
CA LYS A 64 -15.91 -18.42 -5.57
C LYS A 64 -14.98 -19.55 -5.09
N TRP A 65 -14.88 -19.75 -3.79
CA TRP A 65 -14.38 -20.95 -3.14
C TRP A 65 -15.07 -21.04 -1.77
N THR A 66 -16.38 -21.30 -1.83
CA THR A 66 -17.09 -22.07 -0.80
C THR A 66 -17.22 -23.47 -1.33
N GLU A 67 -16.28 -24.33 -0.94
CA GLU A 67 -16.38 -25.77 -0.61
C GLU A 67 -14.97 -26.37 -0.52
#